data_AF-B9TF10-F1
#
_entry.id   AF-B9TF10-F1
#
_cell.length_a   1.000
_cell.length_b   1.000
_cell.length_c   1.000
_cell.angle_alpha   90.00
_cell.angle_beta   90.00
_cell.angle_gamma   90.00
#
_symmetry.space_group_name_H-M   'P 1'
#
loop_
_entity.id
_entity.type
_entity.pdbx_description
1 polymer ?
#
loop_
_entity_poly.entity_id
_entity_poly.type
_entity_poly.pdbx_seq_one_letter_code
_entity_poly.pdbx_strand_id
1 'polypeptide(L)'
;MFEDLKQLNGEIKELIERYSLPTDFAKKFGAELKSSKHILVLKGTRVTSMHMNKSGDSVESIELNNGESRLNMKVNQVVIAGGGIESTRLMLATRKHTPAWGRFDSSL
;
A
#
# COMPACT_ATOMS: atom_id res chain seq x y z
N MET A 1 9.14 -14.09 -25.60
CA MET A 1 8.12 -14.52 -24.61
C MET A 1 6.88 -13.62 -24.59
N PHE A 2 6.92 -12.38 -25.12
CA PHE A 2 5.75 -11.47 -25.14
C PHE A 2 5.46 -10.85 -26.52
N GLU A 3 6.08 -11.35 -27.60
CA GLU A 3 5.84 -10.85 -28.97
C GLU A 3 4.39 -11.12 -29.41
N ASP A 4 3.80 -12.23 -28.97
CA ASP A 4 2.44 -12.64 -29.31
C ASP A 4 1.36 -11.74 -28.67
N LEU A 5 1.72 -10.93 -27.66
CA LEU A 5 0.79 -9.95 -27.06
C LEU A 5 0.39 -8.86 -28.05
N LYS A 6 1.21 -8.56 -29.06
CA LYS A 6 0.87 -7.58 -30.11
C LYS A 6 -0.33 -8.02 -30.95
N GLN A 7 -0.59 -9.32 -31.05
CA GLN A 7 -1.74 -9.87 -31.78
C GLN A 7 -3.06 -9.69 -31.02
N LEU A 8 -3.01 -9.37 -29.74
CA LEU A 8 -4.18 -9.15 -28.89
C LEU A 8 -4.66 -7.68 -28.85
N ASN A 9 -3.97 -6.77 -29.56
CA ASN A 9 -4.23 -5.32 -29.56
C ASN A 9 -5.64 -4.91 -30.02
N GLY A 10 -6.41 -5.83 -30.62
CA GLY A 10 -7.80 -5.58 -31.05
C GLY A 10 -8.88 -6.26 -30.21
N GLU A 11 -8.53 -7.21 -29.34
CA GLU A 11 -9.50 -8.04 -28.60
C GLU A 11 -9.42 -7.86 -27.07
N ILE A 12 -8.37 -7.21 -26.54
CA ILE A 12 -8.28 -6.94 -25.10
C ILE A 12 -9.13 -5.71 -24.78
N LYS A 13 -10.22 -5.94 -24.06
CA LYS A 13 -11.04 -4.88 -23.46
C LYS A 13 -10.67 -4.73 -21.99
N GLU A 14 -9.82 -3.76 -21.68
CA GLU A 14 -9.56 -3.38 -20.28
C GLU A 14 -10.78 -2.66 -19.71
N LEU A 15 -11.47 -3.32 -18.78
CA LEU A 15 -12.60 -2.75 -18.05
C LEU A 15 -12.16 -2.47 -16.61
N ILE A 16 -12.09 -1.18 -16.27
CA ILE A 16 -11.91 -0.74 -14.89
C ILE A 16 -13.28 -0.45 -14.31
N GLU A 17 -13.74 -1.33 -13.42
CA GLU A 17 -14.97 -1.10 -12.68
C GLU A 17 -14.74 -0.11 -11.53
N ARG A 18 -15.59 0.92 -11.45
CA ARG A 18 -15.57 1.93 -10.38
C ARG A 18 -16.87 1.86 -9.61
N TYR A 19 -16.82 1.30 -8.41
CA TYR A 19 -17.99 1.09 -7.55
C TYR A 19 -18.36 2.30 -6.68
N SER A 20 -17.54 3.35 -6.67
CA SER A 20 -17.77 4.56 -5.87
C SER A 20 -17.78 5.81 -6.74
N LEU A 21 -18.69 6.73 -6.45
CA LEU A 21 -18.66 8.08 -7.02
C LEU A 21 -17.30 8.74 -6.74
N PRO A 22 -16.68 9.40 -7.74
CA PRO A 22 -15.42 10.11 -7.53
C PRO A 22 -15.60 11.15 -6.43
N THR A 23 -14.97 10.92 -5.27
CA THR A 23 -14.97 11.86 -4.16
C THR A 23 -13.62 12.57 -4.16
N ASP A 24 -13.64 13.89 -4.38
CA ASP A 24 -12.50 14.72 -4.05
C ASP A 24 -12.38 14.78 -2.52
N PHE A 25 -11.58 13.88 -1.97
CA PHE A 25 -11.43 13.70 -0.52
C PHE A 25 -10.82 14.93 0.14
N ALA A 26 -9.90 15.61 -0.54
CA ALA A 26 -9.25 16.81 -0.05
C ALA A 26 -10.25 17.97 0.03
N LYS A 27 -11.11 18.13 -0.97
CA LYS A 27 -12.19 19.12 -0.96
C LYS A 27 -13.24 18.83 0.11
N LYS A 28 -13.62 17.56 0.27
CA LYS A 28 -14.69 17.14 1.20
C LYS A 28 -14.27 17.21 2.66
N PHE A 29 -13.09 16.69 3.00
CA PHE A 29 -12.66 16.50 4.41
C PHE A 29 -11.46 17.38 4.82
N GLY A 30 -10.91 18.17 3.90
CA GLY A 30 -9.66 18.90 4.15
C GLY A 30 -9.72 19.90 5.32
N ALA A 31 -10.87 20.56 5.54
CA ALA A 31 -11.03 21.49 6.65
C ALA A 31 -11.03 20.79 8.02
N GLU A 32 -11.74 19.66 8.12
CA GLU A 32 -11.79 18.82 9.33
C GLU A 32 -10.41 18.22 9.63
N LEU A 33 -9.73 17.70 8.62
CA LEU A 33 -8.38 17.13 8.77
C LEU A 33 -7.35 18.17 9.23
N LYS A 34 -7.42 19.41 8.72
CA LYS A 34 -6.50 20.50 9.11
C LYS A 34 -6.75 21.03 10.52
N SER A 35 -8.01 21.01 10.99
CA SER A 35 -8.38 21.54 12.31
C SER A 35 -8.25 20.51 13.43
N SER A 36 -8.15 19.23 13.09
CA SER A 36 -8.02 18.15 14.07
C SER A 36 -6.67 18.18 14.79
N LYS A 37 -6.70 18.06 16.12
CA LYS A 37 -5.50 17.88 16.96
C LYS A 37 -5.04 16.42 17.05
N HIS A 38 -5.82 15.50 16.48
CA HIS A 38 -5.59 14.05 16.57
C HIS A 38 -5.15 13.44 15.24
N ILE A 39 -5.12 14.23 14.16
CA ILE A 39 -4.80 13.75 12.82
C ILE A 39 -3.65 14.56 12.25
N LEU A 40 -2.62 13.85 11.77
CA LEU A 40 -1.52 14.44 11.02
C LEU A 40 -1.56 13.92 9.58
N VAL A 41 -1.71 14.84 8.62
CA VAL A 41 -1.70 14.50 7.19
C VAL A 41 -0.34 14.83 6.59
N LEU A 42 0.43 13.80 6.27
CA LEU A 42 1.74 13.92 5.61
C LEU A 42 1.58 13.75 4.09
N LYS A 43 1.66 14.85 3.35
CA LYS A 43 1.64 14.85 1.88
C LYS A 43 3.05 14.65 1.33
N GLY A 44 3.16 13.97 0.18
CA GLY A 44 4.47 13.70 -0.45
C GLY A 44 5.31 12.64 0.27
N THR A 45 4.80 12.09 1.37
CA THR A 45 5.42 11.02 2.14
C THR A 45 4.79 9.68 1.77
N ARG A 46 5.63 8.66 1.60
CA ARG A 46 5.23 7.30 1.24
C ARG A 46 5.68 6.34 2.33
N VAL A 47 4.86 5.34 2.63
CA VAL A 47 5.31 4.18 3.38
C VAL A 47 6.04 3.26 2.41
N THR A 48 7.32 3.00 2.63
CA THR A 48 8.14 2.15 1.75
C THR A 48 8.29 0.74 2.30
N SER A 49 8.24 0.59 3.62
CA SER A 49 8.40 -0.68 4.32
C SER A 49 7.50 -0.72 5.55
N MET A 50 7.02 -1.91 5.91
CA MET A 50 6.45 -2.18 7.24
C MET A 50 7.29 -3.25 7.90
N HIS A 51 7.46 -3.15 9.21
CA HIS A 51 8.24 -4.10 10.00
C HIS A 51 7.31 -4.82 10.96
N MET A 52 7.32 -6.15 10.86
CA MET A 52 6.56 -7.00 11.75
C MET A 52 7.31 -7.18 13.06
N ASN A 53 6.56 -7.45 14.13
CA ASN A 53 7.15 -7.91 15.37
C ASN A 53 7.84 -9.28 15.19
N LYS A 54 8.52 -9.74 16.24
CA LYS A 54 9.24 -11.03 16.21
C LYS A 54 8.35 -12.24 15.88
N SER A 55 7.09 -12.22 16.31
CA SER A 55 6.13 -13.30 16.06
C SER A 55 5.60 -13.30 14.61
N GLY A 56 5.75 -12.19 13.88
CA GLY A 56 5.25 -12.05 12.52
C GLY A 56 3.73 -11.95 12.43
N ASP A 57 3.05 -11.60 13.53
CA ASP A 57 1.58 -11.51 13.61
C ASP A 57 1.05 -10.06 13.60
N SER A 58 1.90 -9.08 13.93
CA SER A 58 1.54 -7.66 13.91
C SER A 58 2.64 -6.77 13.32
N VAL A 59 2.27 -5.61 12.79
CA VAL A 59 3.21 -4.54 12.40
C VAL A 59 3.54 -3.71 13.64
N GLU A 60 4.83 -3.46 13.90
CA GLU A 60 5.31 -2.66 15.03
C GLU A 60 5.89 -1.29 14.61
N SER A 61 6.34 -1.17 13.36
CA SER A 61 6.86 0.08 12.81
C SER A 61 6.72 0.17 11.30
N ILE A 62 6.79 1.39 10.78
CA ILE A 62 6.77 1.72 9.36
C ILE A 62 7.97 2.59 8.99
N GLU A 63 8.45 2.43 7.77
CA GLU A 63 9.44 3.31 7.16
C GLU A 63 8.73 4.35 6.28
N LEU A 64 8.87 5.62 6.62
CA LEU A 64 8.39 6.76 5.86
C LEU A 64 9.52 7.31 4.99
N ASN A 65 9.19 7.72 3.77
CA ASN A 65 10.13 8.36 2.85
C ASN A 65 9.44 9.53 2.13
N ASN A 66 10.04 10.72 2.19
CA ASN A 66 9.54 11.94 1.53
C ASN A 66 10.28 12.30 0.22
N GLY A 67 11.26 11.49 -0.18
CA GLY A 67 12.14 11.72 -1.34
C GLY A 67 13.56 12.17 -0.96
N GLU A 68 13.73 12.73 0.24
CA GLU A 68 15.02 13.26 0.73
C GLU A 68 15.56 12.44 1.89
N SER A 69 14.67 12.04 2.81
CA SER A 69 15.03 11.34 4.02
C SER A 69 14.09 10.18 4.31
N ARG A 70 14.57 9.28 5.18
CA ARG A 70 13.81 8.16 5.70
C ARG A 70 13.63 8.30 7.20
N LEU A 71 12.46 7.93 7.68
CA LEU A 71 12.12 7.95 9.10
C LEU A 71 11.41 6.66 9.47
N ASN A 72 11.91 5.97 10.49
CA ASN A 72 11.20 4.85 11.10
C ASN A 72 10.30 5.33 12.23
N MET A 73 9.04 4.92 12.19
CA MET A 73 8.02 5.32 13.16
C MET A 73 7.36 4.07 13.75
N LYS A 74 7.29 4.01 15.08
CA LYS A 74 6.51 2.98 15.77
C LYS A 74 5.02 3.24 15.61
N VAL A 75 4.25 2.17 15.42
CA VAL A 75 2.81 2.23 15.24
C VAL A 75 2.13 1.14 16.04
N ASN A 76 0.92 1.42 16.51
CA ASN A 76 0.11 0.45 17.25
C ASN A 76 -0.86 -0.29 16.33
N GLN A 77 -1.35 0.39 15.29
CA GLN A 77 -2.31 -0.14 14.33
C GLN A 77 -2.02 0.46 12.95
N VAL A 78 -2.27 -0.34 11.90
CA VAL A 78 -2.07 0.08 10.51
C VAL A 78 -3.32 -0.24 9.71
N VAL A 79 -3.84 0.77 9.00
CA VAL A 79 -4.86 0.60 7.98
C VAL A 79 -4.23 0.93 6.64
N ILE A 80 -4.28 -0.02 5.70
CA ILE A 80 -3.72 0.16 4.36
C ILE A 80 -4.86 0.54 3.42
N ALA A 81 -4.80 1.77 2.89
CA ALA A 81 -5.82 2.33 2.02
C ALA A 81 -5.23 2.80 0.66
N GLY A 82 -4.22 2.10 0.15
CA GLY A 82 -3.55 2.43 -1.12
C GLY A 82 -4.26 1.90 -2.38
N GLY A 83 -5.44 1.27 -2.23
CA GLY A 83 -6.10 0.54 -3.32
C GLY A 83 -5.43 -0.81 -3.62
N GLY A 84 -5.97 -1.56 -4.60
CA GLY A 84 -5.56 -2.96 -4.84
C GLY A 84 -4.09 -3.13 -5.21
N ILE A 85 -3.51 -2.22 -5.99
CA ILE A 85 -2.13 -2.34 -6.47
C ILE A 85 -1.14 -1.98 -5.36
N GLU A 86 -1.20 -0.75 -4.83
CA GLU A 86 -0.21 -0.27 -3.87
C GLU A 86 -0.30 -0.97 -2.52
N SER A 87 -1.51 -1.33 -2.07
CA SER A 87 -1.67 -2.10 -0.84
C SER A 87 -1.02 -3.48 -0.98
N THR A 88 -1.26 -4.17 -2.10
CA THR A 88 -0.66 -5.49 -2.38
C THR A 88 0.85 -5.39 -2.51
N ARG A 89 1.36 -4.38 -3.24
CA ARG A 89 2.80 -4.13 -3.39
C ARG A 89 3.49 -3.95 -2.04
N LEU A 90 2.91 -3.14 -1.14
CA LEU A 90 3.48 -2.89 0.18
C LEU A 90 3.43 -4.15 1.07
N MET A 91 2.33 -4.91 1.02
CA MET A 91 2.22 -6.18 1.76
C MET A 91 3.23 -7.23 1.30
N LEU A 92 3.43 -7.39 -0.01
CA LEU A 92 4.43 -8.30 -0.57
C LEU A 92 5.86 -7.88 -0.20
N ALA A 93 6.17 -6.58 -0.29
CA ALA A 93 7.46 -6.04 0.13
C ALA A 93 7.75 -6.31 1.61
N THR A 94 6.73 -6.21 2.46
CA THR A 94 6.82 -6.53 3.90
C THR A 94 7.16 -8.00 4.13
N ARG A 95 6.53 -8.92 3.39
CA ARG A 95 6.75 -10.38 3.50
C ARG A 95 8.14 -10.84 3.06
N LYS A 96 8.90 -10.03 2.31
CA LYS A 96 10.30 -10.34 1.96
C LYS A 96 11.16 -10.61 3.19
N HIS A 97 10.89 -9.92 4.30
CA HIS A 97 11.65 -10.03 5.55
C HIS A 97 10.97 -10.93 6.60
N THR A 98 9.66 -11.16 6.45
CA THR A 98 8.87 -12.06 7.30
C THR A 98 8.08 -13.02 6.41
N PRO A 99 8.75 -14.01 5.83
CA PRO A 99 8.16 -14.93 4.89
C PRO A 99 7.03 -15.75 5.55
N ALA A 100 5.80 -15.62 5.03
CA ALA A 100 4.65 -16.42 5.46
C ALA A 100 4.35 -17.58 4.49
N TRP A 101 5.27 -17.88 3.58
CA TRP A 101 5.09 -18.92 2.56
C TRP A 101 5.12 -20.34 3.10
N GLY A 102 5.33 -20.57 4.40
CA GLY A 102 5.20 -21.90 5.00
C GLY A 102 3.80 -22.53 4.87
N ARG A 103 2.81 -21.78 4.38
CA ARG A 103 1.47 -22.30 4.01
C ARG A 103 1.32 -22.60 2.53
N PHE A 104 2.20 -22.06 1.69
CA PHE A 104 2.29 -22.43 0.28
C PHE A 104 3.25 -23.62 0.20
N ASP A 105 2.92 -24.58 -0.66
CA ASP A 105 3.70 -25.81 -0.81
C ASP A 105 5.19 -25.48 -0.96
N SER A 106 6.02 -26.10 -0.11
CA SER A 106 7.48 -25.99 -0.15
C SER A 106 8.10 -26.58 -1.43
N SER A 107 7.32 -27.25 -2.29
CA SER A 107 7.77 -27.76 -3.58
C SER A 107 7.63 -26.77 -4.76
N LEU A 108 7.24 -25.51 -4.51
CA LEU A 108 7.18 -24.44 -5.51
C LEU A 108 8.41 -23.52 -5.47
#